data_AF-A0A7Y4IKI4-F1
#
_entry.id   AF-A0A7Y4IKI4-F1
#
_cell.length_a   1.000
_cell.length_b   1.000
_cell.length_c   1.000
_cell.angle_alpha   90.00
_cell.angle_beta   90.00
_cell.angle_gamma   90.00
#
_symmetry.space_group_name_H-M   'P 1'
#
loop_
_entity.id
_entity.type
_entity.pdbx_description
1 polymer ?
#
loop_
_entity_poly.entity_id
_entity_poly.type
_entity_poly.pdbx_seq_one_letter_code
_entity_poly.pdbx_strand_id
1 'polypeptide(L)'
;MRLHGALMGLGLMCAGCATLSRGFGATANEDTGEYETPEEELVYIVPAEDAMMVARRILEEQRYDVLEKEGGLEMFSSAHEPGKNTPGLRTIERYYIKGERLGPRQTVVRVFRLSYNEMDTQLEIPPQAAGKREAAMFAALDAHPFDATRDAFTYANGPSGPRAVPMEDPFKNAPGMERMRMVRGVRDLDIERTLLQRLEMVPALELVGSNAPVPIRSVTPEGGQTEQAQQAPECGTPVDGAGPLMAPGHVLLLADPLGTRELPAAALRMLCEATAQGLPVTLALSLPASEQPLLESYLASAGQPQDLQTLMSESPFWRRTYQDGRSSSAMLWLIEQARRLRASGKDISLVAFDAEKAQGNEREAEMARHLLAHQQTRAQAWTLVLAGGTHVRTAGVNWDSDYAPLGARLAQVLPSVRALDVGFTRGTQFSCRFNVWDSVECNVFAISPTKEVRQKPDVASGVRLFPQPLAEGFHGRLYVGALSASPPALHRLAPTPAAPTLPAT
;
A
#
# COMPACT_ATOMS: atom_id res chain seq x y z
N MET A 1 -50.96 58.42 4.54
CA MET A 1 -51.44 58.34 5.95
C MET A 1 -51.31 56.87 6.35
N ARG A 2 -50.25 56.45 7.05
CA ARG A 2 -50.16 56.24 8.52
C ARG A 2 -51.37 55.41 9.04
N LEU A 3 -51.25 54.29 9.75
CA LEU A 3 -50.20 53.71 10.62
C LEU A 3 -50.27 52.17 10.54
N HIS A 4 -49.20 51.49 10.98
CA HIS A 4 -49.10 50.33 11.89
C HIS A 4 -47.63 49.87 11.75
N GLY A 5 -46.77 49.87 12.77
CA GLY A 5 -46.91 49.28 14.10
C GLY A 5 -45.76 48.28 14.22
N ALA A 6 -44.69 48.69 14.88
CA ALA A 6 -43.43 47.95 14.99
C ALA A 6 -43.59 46.66 15.81
N LEU A 7 -42.96 45.58 15.35
CA LEU A 7 -42.54 44.47 16.19
C LEU A 7 -41.21 43.94 15.65
N MET A 8 -40.13 44.26 16.38
CA MET A 8 -38.87 43.53 16.29
C MET A 8 -39.10 42.12 16.84
N GLY A 9 -38.67 41.11 16.09
CA GLY A 9 -38.50 39.75 16.54
C GLY A 9 -37.10 39.28 16.14
N LEU A 10 -36.25 39.16 17.15
CA LEU A 10 -34.87 38.65 17.10
C LEU A 10 -34.74 37.38 16.26
N GLY A 11 -33.64 37.30 15.52
CA GLY A 11 -33.21 36.07 14.86
C GLY A 11 -32.90 34.96 15.87
N LEU A 12 -33.41 33.77 15.58
CA LEU A 12 -32.82 32.50 16.00
C LEU A 12 -32.73 31.63 14.75
N MET A 13 -31.52 31.48 14.23
CA MET A 13 -31.13 30.38 13.36
C MET A 13 -31.24 29.10 14.18
N CYS A 14 -32.31 28.34 13.98
CA CYS A 14 -32.42 26.97 14.47
C CYS A 14 -31.53 26.05 13.60
N ALA A 15 -30.23 26.03 13.89
CA ALA A 15 -29.37 24.89 13.56
C ALA A 15 -29.69 23.76 14.55
N GLY A 16 -30.75 23.00 14.25
CA GLY A 16 -31.24 21.90 15.08
C GLY A 16 -30.44 20.62 14.87
N CYS A 17 -29.55 20.34 15.82
CA CYS A 17 -29.24 19.03 16.41
C CYS A 17 -29.55 17.77 15.58
N ALA A 18 -28.60 17.32 14.76
CA ALA A 18 -28.47 15.94 14.31
C ALA A 18 -27.05 15.42 14.63
N THR A 19 -26.71 15.40 15.93
CA THR A 19 -25.43 14.85 16.46
C THR A 19 -25.67 13.83 17.56
N LEU A 20 -26.86 13.22 17.62
CA LEU A 20 -27.27 12.32 18.69
C LEU A 20 -27.48 10.89 18.16
N SER A 21 -26.36 10.20 17.89
CA SER A 21 -26.13 8.75 18.06
C SER A 21 -24.95 8.31 17.17
N ARG A 22 -23.77 8.91 17.36
CA ARG A 22 -22.55 8.32 16.79
C ARG A 22 -22.16 7.14 17.69
N GLY A 23 -22.08 5.93 17.15
CA GLY A 23 -21.37 4.85 17.82
C GLY A 23 -19.91 5.29 17.98
N PHE A 24 -19.46 5.52 19.21
CA PHE A 24 -18.07 5.89 19.47
C PHE A 24 -17.19 4.72 19.04
N GLY A 25 -16.62 4.73 17.83
CA GLY A 25 -15.83 3.63 17.30
C GLY A 25 -16.22 3.20 15.88
N ALA A 26 -17.40 3.60 15.39
CA ALA A 26 -17.69 3.51 13.97
C ALA A 26 -16.93 4.64 13.23
N THR A 27 -16.36 4.35 12.07
CA THR A 27 -15.83 5.38 11.18
C THR A 27 -16.76 5.61 10.02
N ALA A 28 -16.87 6.85 9.57
CA ALA A 28 -17.50 7.13 8.30
C ALA A 28 -16.76 6.34 7.21
N ASN A 29 -17.44 5.35 6.64
CA ASN A 29 -17.09 4.77 5.37
C ASN A 29 -17.06 5.93 4.38
N GLU A 30 -15.87 6.19 3.83
CA GLU A 30 -15.64 7.38 3.02
C GLU A 30 -16.29 7.31 1.64
N ASP A 31 -16.81 6.13 1.24
CA ASP A 31 -17.51 5.89 -0.01
C ASP A 31 -19.05 5.97 0.16
N THR A 32 -19.60 5.53 1.30
CA THR A 32 -21.04 5.57 1.59
C THR A 32 -21.45 6.78 2.44
N GLY A 33 -20.50 7.37 3.18
CA GLY A 33 -20.75 8.39 4.20
C GLY A 33 -21.35 7.83 5.49
N GLU A 34 -21.59 6.53 5.57
CA GLU A 34 -22.20 5.84 6.71
C GLU A 34 -21.15 5.43 7.74
N TYR A 35 -21.53 5.43 9.01
CA TYR A 35 -20.63 4.99 10.08
C TYR A 35 -20.65 3.46 10.19
N GLU A 36 -19.55 2.80 9.83
CA GLU A 36 -19.44 1.34 9.78
C GLU A 36 -18.39 0.82 10.78
N THR A 37 -18.69 -0.34 11.36
CA THR A 37 -17.76 -1.12 12.18
C THR A 37 -17.04 -2.11 11.26
N PRO A 38 -15.71 -2.31 11.39
CA PRO A 38 -14.99 -3.28 10.56
C PRO A 38 -15.59 -4.69 10.67
N GLU A 39 -15.85 -5.33 9.53
CA GLU A 39 -16.33 -6.72 9.47
C GLU A 39 -15.18 -7.74 9.48
N GLU A 40 -13.95 -7.30 9.21
CA GLU A 40 -12.75 -8.13 9.14
C GLU A 40 -11.56 -7.43 9.79
N GLU A 41 -10.58 -8.21 10.28
CA GLU A 41 -9.32 -7.65 10.78
C GLU A 41 -8.35 -7.35 9.65
N LEU A 42 -7.73 -6.17 9.75
CA LEU A 42 -6.63 -5.83 8.89
C LEU A 42 -5.36 -6.56 9.33
N VAL A 43 -4.89 -7.48 8.48
CA VAL A 43 -3.61 -8.18 8.65
C VAL A 43 -2.52 -7.44 7.87
N TYR A 44 -1.58 -6.83 8.59
CA TYR A 44 -0.40 -6.20 8.02
C TYR A 44 0.65 -7.24 7.62
N ILE A 45 1.32 -7.05 6.49
CA ILE A 45 2.41 -7.92 6.00
C ILE A 45 3.77 -7.36 6.41
N VAL A 46 3.98 -7.26 7.73
CA VAL A 46 5.24 -6.84 8.37
C VAL A 46 5.43 -7.62 9.69
N PRO A 47 6.67 -7.73 10.22
CA PRO A 47 6.91 -8.25 11.56
C PRO A 47 6.12 -7.48 12.61
N ALA A 48 5.75 -8.15 13.70
CA ALA A 48 4.92 -7.51 14.73
C ALA A 48 5.67 -6.39 15.45
N GLU A 49 6.99 -6.55 15.61
CA GLU A 49 7.89 -5.54 16.15
C GLU A 49 7.82 -4.24 15.34
N ASP A 50 7.87 -4.34 14.02
CA ASP A 50 7.85 -3.17 13.13
C ASP A 50 6.48 -2.48 13.18
N ALA A 51 5.38 -3.26 13.13
CA ALA A 51 4.03 -2.71 13.23
C ALA A 51 3.80 -2.00 14.58
N MET A 52 4.24 -2.62 15.68
CA MET A 52 4.14 -2.05 17.03
C MET A 52 5.02 -0.79 17.18
N MET A 53 6.22 -0.79 16.60
CA MET A 53 7.09 0.40 16.59
C MET A 53 6.46 1.57 15.82
N VAL A 54 5.83 1.32 14.67
CA VAL A 54 5.09 2.38 13.94
C VAL A 54 3.90 2.88 14.77
N ALA A 55 3.15 1.98 15.42
CA ALA A 55 2.04 2.36 16.29
C ALA A 55 2.50 3.23 17.47
N ARG A 56 3.64 2.90 18.08
CA ARG A 56 4.30 3.73 19.11
C ARG A 56 4.61 5.13 18.58
N ARG A 57 5.29 5.23 17.43
CA ARG A 57 5.68 6.52 16.83
C ARG A 57 4.47 7.42 16.57
N ILE A 58 3.35 6.85 16.12
CA ILE A 58 2.11 7.62 15.91
C ILE A 58 1.64 8.29 17.22
N LEU A 59 1.67 7.56 18.35
CA LEU A 59 1.31 8.13 19.65
C LEU A 59 2.32 9.15 20.16
N GLU A 60 3.62 8.88 20.00
CA GLU A 60 4.69 9.79 20.43
C GLU A 60 4.64 11.13 19.69
N GLU A 61 4.33 11.12 18.39
CA GLU A 61 4.13 12.35 17.60
C GLU A 61 2.91 13.16 18.08
N GLN A 62 1.91 12.48 18.64
CA GLN A 62 0.78 13.11 19.33
C GLN A 62 1.12 13.55 20.77
N ARG A 63 2.40 13.47 21.16
CA ARG A 63 2.95 13.87 22.47
C ARG A 63 2.49 12.99 23.64
N TYR A 64 2.19 11.73 23.36
CA TYR A 64 2.00 10.73 24.40
C TYR A 64 3.31 10.03 24.74
N ASP A 65 3.57 9.83 26.03
CA ASP A 65 4.63 8.92 26.45
C ASP A 65 4.13 7.49 26.30
N VAL A 66 4.92 6.59 25.69
CA VAL A 66 4.50 5.21 25.46
C VAL A 66 5.24 4.24 26.39
N LEU A 67 4.46 3.57 27.23
CA LEU A 67 4.88 2.50 28.13
C LEU A 67 4.60 1.16 27.47
N GLU A 68 5.59 0.28 27.45
CA GLU A 68 5.53 -1.03 26.81
C GLU A 68 5.57 -2.13 27.88
N LYS A 69 4.78 -3.19 27.68
CA LYS A 69 4.83 -4.37 28.54
C LYS A 69 5.90 -5.36 28.09
N GLU A 70 6.25 -6.25 29.01
CA GLU A 70 7.08 -7.41 28.71
C GLU A 70 6.50 -8.19 27.52
N GLY A 71 7.33 -8.44 26.51
CA GLY A 71 6.93 -9.09 25.25
C GLY A 71 6.56 -8.16 24.10
N GLY A 72 6.44 -6.84 24.32
CA GLY A 72 6.36 -5.81 23.27
C GLY A 72 5.10 -5.78 22.38
N LEU A 73 4.15 -6.70 22.60
CA LEU A 73 2.87 -6.76 21.89
C LEU A 73 1.72 -6.06 22.63
N GLU A 74 2.01 -5.42 23.75
CA GLU A 74 1.05 -4.58 24.47
C GLU A 74 1.73 -3.27 24.88
N MET A 75 1.12 -2.14 24.51
CA MET A 75 1.62 -0.80 24.85
C MET A 75 0.51 0.10 25.37
N PHE A 76 0.89 1.15 26.07
CA PHE A 76 0.00 2.14 26.61
C PHE A 76 0.55 3.56 26.50
N SER A 77 -0.33 4.53 26.31
CA SER A 77 0.04 5.94 26.42
C SER A 77 0.06 6.44 27.86
N SER A 78 0.69 7.59 28.09
CA SER A 78 0.39 8.46 29.21
C SER A 78 -1.10 8.81 29.23
N ALA A 79 -1.62 9.01 30.44
CA ALA A 79 -3.02 9.33 30.66
C ALA A 79 -3.22 10.85 30.63
N HIS A 80 -4.33 11.31 30.07
CA HIS A 80 -4.64 12.74 29.94
C HIS A 80 -6.11 13.01 30.29
N GLU A 81 -6.40 14.25 30.65
CA GLU A 81 -7.76 14.70 30.94
C GLU A 81 -8.40 15.28 29.67
N PRO A 82 -9.47 14.69 29.12
CA PRO A 82 -10.19 15.27 28.02
C PRO A 82 -11.01 16.49 28.48
N GLY A 83 -10.78 17.66 27.87
CA GLY A 83 -11.61 18.85 28.06
C GLY A 83 -11.53 19.47 29.47
N LYS A 84 -12.65 20.05 29.95
CA LYS A 84 -12.75 20.63 31.30
C LYS A 84 -13.50 19.67 32.22
N ASN A 85 -12.78 19.07 33.16
CA ASN A 85 -13.36 18.23 34.20
C ASN A 85 -13.96 19.07 35.35
N THR A 86 -15.04 18.55 35.96
CA THR A 86 -15.54 19.08 37.24
C THR A 86 -14.81 18.37 38.37
N PRO A 87 -14.38 19.07 39.44
CA PRO A 87 -13.76 18.42 40.60
C PRO A 87 -14.66 17.32 41.17
N GLY A 88 -14.14 16.10 41.36
CA GLY A 88 -14.88 14.91 41.84
C GLY A 88 -15.57 14.09 40.75
N LEU A 89 -15.50 14.51 39.49
CA LEU A 89 -16.01 13.82 38.29
C LEU A 89 -14.94 13.85 37.19
N ARG A 90 -13.68 13.61 37.55
CA ARG A 90 -12.59 13.64 36.57
C ARG A 90 -12.69 12.42 35.67
N THR A 91 -12.70 12.68 34.37
CA THR A 91 -12.49 11.64 33.35
C THR A 91 -11.04 11.70 32.90
N ILE A 92 -10.43 10.53 32.73
CA ILE A 92 -9.08 10.39 32.19
C ILE A 92 -9.12 9.40 31.03
N GLU A 93 -8.47 9.77 29.92
CA GLU A 93 -8.33 8.92 28.74
C GLU A 93 -6.86 8.51 28.53
N ARG A 94 -6.66 7.32 27.97
CA ARG A 94 -5.37 6.82 27.49
C ARG A 94 -5.57 5.82 26.36
N TYR A 95 -4.53 5.61 25.57
CA TYR A 95 -4.51 4.56 24.57
C TYR A 95 -3.93 3.25 25.13
N TYR A 96 -4.48 2.15 24.63
CA TYR A 96 -3.99 0.79 24.76
C TYR A 96 -3.85 0.19 23.37
N ILE A 97 -2.64 -0.24 23.02
CA ILE A 97 -2.35 -0.89 21.75
C ILE A 97 -2.10 -2.36 22.02
N LYS A 98 -2.77 -3.23 21.26
CA LYS A 98 -2.60 -4.67 21.31
C LYS A 98 -2.20 -5.20 19.94
N GLY A 99 -0.98 -5.70 19.85
CA GLY A 99 -0.47 -6.46 18.72
C GLY A 99 -0.75 -7.95 18.86
N GLU A 100 -0.92 -8.62 17.73
CA GLU A 100 -1.06 -10.08 17.66
C GLU A 100 -0.23 -10.59 16.48
N ARG A 101 0.69 -11.53 16.77
CA ARG A 101 1.52 -12.17 15.75
C ARG A 101 0.80 -13.37 15.17
N LEU A 102 0.46 -13.30 13.89
CA LEU A 102 -0.12 -14.40 13.14
C LEU A 102 0.93 -15.24 12.41
N GLY A 103 2.08 -14.63 12.09
CA GLY A 103 3.21 -15.29 11.44
C GLY A 103 4.48 -14.45 11.49
N PRO A 104 5.58 -14.89 10.83
CA PRO A 104 6.85 -14.16 10.86
C PRO A 104 6.75 -12.71 10.38
N ARG A 105 5.87 -12.44 9.41
CA ARG A 105 5.59 -11.11 8.85
C ARG A 105 4.09 -10.85 8.71
N GLN A 106 3.27 -11.42 9.60
CA GLN A 106 1.83 -11.21 9.59
C GLN A 106 1.40 -10.78 10.98
N THR A 107 0.81 -9.59 11.06
CA THR A 107 0.49 -8.94 12.33
C THR A 107 -0.86 -8.27 12.27
N VAL A 108 -1.62 -8.37 13.36
CA VAL A 108 -2.79 -7.53 13.61
C VAL A 108 -2.43 -6.53 14.71
N VAL A 109 -2.80 -5.27 14.54
CA VAL A 109 -2.64 -4.23 15.57
C VAL A 109 -4.00 -3.60 15.82
N ARG A 110 -4.40 -3.58 17.09
CA ARG A 110 -5.64 -2.96 17.53
C ARG A 110 -5.32 -1.81 18.46
N VAL A 111 -5.96 -0.67 18.25
CA VAL A 111 -5.77 0.53 19.07
C VAL A 111 -7.07 0.83 19.79
N PHE A 112 -7.02 0.96 21.10
CA PHE A 112 -8.17 1.27 21.95
C PHE A 112 -7.92 2.54 22.74
N ARG A 113 -8.88 3.45 22.74
CA ARG A 113 -8.97 4.57 23.66
C ARG A 113 -9.79 4.17 24.88
N LEU A 114 -9.13 4.09 26.02
CA LEU A 114 -9.70 3.68 27.30
C LEU A 114 -10.08 4.91 28.13
N SER A 115 -11.30 4.93 28.66
CA SER A 115 -11.84 5.99 29.52
C SER A 115 -11.97 5.50 30.96
N TYR A 116 -11.53 6.34 31.88
CA TYR A 116 -11.56 6.09 33.31
C TYR A 116 -12.22 7.24 34.05
N ASN A 117 -13.03 6.92 35.06
CA ASN A 117 -13.68 7.92 35.91
C ASN A 117 -13.10 7.88 37.32
N GLU A 118 -12.95 9.06 37.92
CA GLU A 118 -12.53 9.20 39.32
C GLU A 118 -13.56 8.53 40.24
N MET A 119 -13.07 7.65 41.11
CA MET A 119 -13.88 7.04 42.13
C MET A 119 -14.04 8.02 43.27
N ASP A 120 -15.28 8.47 43.50
CA ASP A 120 -15.59 9.12 44.77
C ASP A 120 -15.41 8.10 45.91
N THR A 121 -15.02 8.58 47.08
CA THR A 121 -14.49 7.81 48.20
C THR A 121 -15.58 7.01 48.95
N GLN A 122 -16.54 6.43 48.22
CA GLN A 122 -17.54 5.52 48.76
C GLN A 122 -17.13 4.07 48.48
N LEU A 123 -16.83 3.35 49.56
CA LEU A 123 -16.70 1.89 49.58
C LEU A 123 -17.81 1.25 48.76
N GLU A 124 -17.46 0.67 47.62
CA GLU A 124 -18.39 -0.16 46.89
C GLU A 124 -18.64 -1.45 47.64
N ILE A 125 -19.90 -1.67 47.95
CA ILE A 125 -20.41 -2.98 48.37
C ILE A 125 -20.19 -3.90 47.16
N PRO A 126 -19.34 -4.94 47.25
CA PRO A 126 -19.21 -5.90 46.16
C PRO A 126 -20.58 -6.54 45.90
N PRO A 127 -20.99 -6.71 44.63
CA PRO A 127 -22.27 -7.33 44.34
C PRO A 127 -22.30 -8.73 44.97
N GLN A 128 -23.42 -9.06 45.62
CA GLN A 128 -23.72 -10.46 45.96
C GLN A 128 -23.55 -11.28 44.68
N ALA A 129 -22.77 -12.34 44.77
CA ALA A 129 -22.36 -13.17 43.63
C ALA A 129 -23.58 -13.54 42.76
N ALA A 130 -23.72 -12.88 41.62
CA ALA A 130 -24.62 -13.34 40.57
C ALA A 130 -24.19 -14.76 40.18
N GLY A 131 -25.15 -15.65 39.96
CA GLY A 131 -24.83 -17.04 39.66
C GLY A 131 -23.99 -17.14 38.39
N LYS A 132 -23.07 -18.13 38.30
CA LYS A 132 -22.20 -18.34 37.12
C LYS A 132 -22.93 -18.33 35.77
N ARG A 133 -24.23 -18.66 35.77
CA ARG A 133 -25.09 -18.71 34.59
C ARG A 133 -25.54 -17.33 34.10
N GLU A 134 -25.72 -16.36 35.00
CA GLU A 134 -26.04 -14.96 34.66
C GLU A 134 -24.80 -14.25 34.11
N ALA A 135 -23.64 -14.43 34.75
CA ALA A 135 -22.37 -13.90 34.25
C ALA A 135 -22.05 -14.37 32.82
N ALA A 136 -22.29 -15.64 32.50
CA ALA A 136 -22.09 -16.19 31.16
C ALA A 136 -23.11 -15.66 30.13
N MET A 137 -24.33 -15.33 30.54
CA MET A 137 -25.37 -14.77 29.66
C MET A 137 -25.07 -13.30 29.32
N PHE A 138 -24.51 -12.53 30.27
CA PHE A 138 -24.08 -11.15 30.04
C PHE A 138 -22.74 -11.05 29.30
N ALA A 139 -21.83 -12.01 29.50
CA ALA A 139 -20.62 -12.14 28.66
C ALA A 139 -20.94 -12.51 27.21
N ALA A 140 -22.05 -13.21 26.95
CA ALA A 140 -22.53 -13.54 25.60
C ALA A 140 -23.27 -12.40 24.90
N LEU A 141 -23.62 -11.33 25.62
CA LEU A 141 -24.16 -10.09 25.05
C LEU A 141 -23.05 -9.11 24.66
N ASP A 142 -21.79 -9.44 24.98
CA ASP A 142 -20.61 -8.66 24.65
C ASP A 142 -19.89 -9.26 23.44
N ALA A 143 -19.44 -8.34 22.58
CA ALA A 143 -18.42 -8.50 21.56
C ALA A 143 -18.81 -9.30 20.31
N HIS A 144 -19.23 -8.56 19.28
CA HIS A 144 -18.65 -8.82 17.97
C HIS A 144 -17.11 -8.82 18.14
N PRO A 145 -16.34 -9.78 17.58
CA PRO A 145 -14.88 -9.80 17.75
C PRO A 145 -14.20 -8.52 17.23
N PHE A 146 -14.92 -7.76 16.41
CA PHE A 146 -14.49 -6.48 15.84
C PHE A 146 -15.21 -5.26 16.44
N ASP A 147 -15.95 -5.44 17.54
CA ASP A 147 -16.73 -4.38 18.18
C ASP A 147 -15.82 -3.20 18.53
N ALA A 148 -16.24 -2.03 18.05
CA ALA A 148 -15.52 -0.80 18.27
C ALA A 148 -15.74 -0.24 19.68
N THR A 149 -16.62 -0.84 20.49
CA THR A 149 -16.92 -0.42 21.86
C THR A 149 -16.97 -1.60 22.81
N ARG A 150 -16.34 -1.45 23.98
CA ARG A 150 -16.48 -2.41 25.08
C ARG A 150 -16.67 -1.66 26.38
N ASP A 151 -17.80 -1.89 27.05
CA ASP A 151 -18.12 -1.28 28.34
C ASP A 151 -17.68 -2.21 29.48
N ALA A 152 -17.16 -1.64 30.57
CA ALA A 152 -16.81 -2.41 31.76
C ALA A 152 -18.04 -2.80 32.61
N PHE A 153 -19.20 -2.20 32.32
CA PHE A 153 -20.46 -2.41 33.02
C PHE A 153 -21.62 -2.48 32.03
N THR A 154 -22.61 -3.31 32.34
CA THR A 154 -23.92 -3.29 31.66
C THR A 154 -25.02 -2.93 32.66
N TYR A 155 -26.16 -2.43 32.17
CA TYR A 155 -27.32 -2.11 33.00
C TYR A 155 -28.36 -3.22 32.91
N ALA A 156 -28.64 -3.86 34.04
CA ALA A 156 -29.71 -4.85 34.16
C ALA A 156 -30.89 -4.29 34.96
N ASN A 157 -32.11 -4.62 34.54
CA ASN A 157 -33.30 -4.29 35.31
C ASN A 157 -33.39 -5.21 36.53
N GLY A 158 -33.18 -4.63 37.72
CA GLY A 158 -33.38 -5.31 38.99
C GLY A 158 -34.74 -5.00 39.61
N PRO A 159 -35.11 -5.71 40.70
CA PRO A 159 -36.37 -5.48 41.42
C PRO A 159 -36.54 -4.05 41.95
N SER A 160 -35.41 -3.35 42.14
CA SER A 160 -35.33 -1.98 42.67
C SER A 160 -34.94 -0.94 41.59
N GLY A 161 -35.05 -1.29 40.31
CA GLY A 161 -34.66 -0.43 39.18
C GLY A 161 -33.37 -0.87 38.48
N PRO A 162 -32.89 -0.07 37.50
CA PRO A 162 -31.68 -0.39 36.75
C PRO A 162 -30.46 -0.42 37.67
N ARG A 163 -29.70 -1.52 37.65
CA ARG A 163 -28.45 -1.67 38.41
C ARG A 163 -27.29 -1.91 37.45
N ALA A 164 -26.19 -1.20 37.65
CA ALA A 164 -24.93 -1.46 36.94
C ALA A 164 -24.33 -2.79 37.45
N VAL A 165 -24.03 -3.70 36.53
CA VAL A 165 -23.41 -4.99 36.80
C VAL A 165 -22.03 -5.00 36.14
N PRO A 166 -20.94 -5.28 36.88
CA PRO A 166 -19.60 -5.38 36.31
C PRO A 166 -19.55 -6.52 35.29
N MET A 167 -18.99 -6.24 34.12
CA MET A 167 -18.67 -7.24 33.11
C MET A 167 -17.30 -7.87 33.42
N GLU A 168 -16.98 -9.00 32.78
CA GLU A 168 -15.61 -9.51 32.78
C GLU A 168 -14.73 -8.42 32.15
N ASP A 169 -13.69 -7.95 32.86
CA ASP A 169 -12.87 -6.80 32.45
C ASP A 169 -12.45 -6.95 30.97
N PRO A 170 -13.02 -6.15 30.04
CA PRO A 170 -12.78 -6.33 28.61
C PRO A 170 -11.32 -6.06 28.24
N PHE A 171 -10.58 -5.40 29.14
CA PHE A 171 -9.17 -5.12 29.04
C PHE A 171 -8.44 -5.55 30.31
N LYS A 172 -8.58 -6.82 30.71
CA LYS A 172 -7.88 -7.45 31.86
C LYS A 172 -6.39 -7.12 31.99
N ASN A 173 -5.74 -6.82 30.87
CA ASN A 173 -4.32 -6.49 30.78
C ASN A 173 -4.02 -4.99 30.87
N ALA A 174 -5.02 -4.11 30.82
CA ALA A 174 -4.82 -2.68 30.98
C ALA A 174 -4.51 -2.36 32.45
N PRO A 175 -3.46 -1.58 32.73
CA PRO A 175 -3.09 -1.27 34.09
C PRO A 175 -4.17 -0.39 34.73
N GLY A 176 -4.49 -0.70 35.98
CA GLY A 176 -5.33 0.13 36.83
C GLY A 176 -4.67 1.49 37.08
N MET A 177 -5.49 2.50 37.33
CA MET A 177 -5.04 3.83 37.76
C MET A 177 -5.55 4.07 39.19
N GLU A 178 -4.69 4.62 40.05
CA GLU A 178 -5.03 4.84 41.45
C GLU A 178 -6.25 5.76 41.56
N ARG A 179 -7.26 5.35 42.34
CA ARG A 179 -8.54 6.07 42.53
C ARG A 179 -9.35 6.31 41.24
N MET A 180 -9.02 5.61 40.16
CA MET A 180 -9.73 5.70 38.89
C MET A 180 -10.28 4.33 38.53
N ARG A 181 -11.47 4.31 37.92
CA ARG A 181 -12.08 3.08 37.42
C ARG A 181 -12.27 3.14 35.92
N MET A 182 -11.86 2.07 35.22
CA MET A 182 -12.18 1.92 33.80
C MET A 182 -13.68 1.81 33.62
N VAL A 183 -14.22 2.58 32.68
CA VAL A 183 -15.65 2.57 32.35
C VAL A 183 -15.88 1.98 30.98
N ARG A 184 -15.00 2.29 30.03
CA ARG A 184 -15.20 1.97 28.60
C ARG A 184 -13.89 1.95 27.84
N GLY A 185 -13.80 1.11 26.81
CA GLY A 185 -12.80 1.20 25.74
C GLY A 185 -13.44 1.31 24.37
N VAL A 186 -12.86 2.14 23.51
CA VAL A 186 -13.32 2.38 22.14
C VAL A 186 -12.19 2.11 21.16
N ARG A 187 -12.41 1.31 20.11
CA ARG A 187 -11.41 1.09 19.05
C ARG A 187 -11.19 2.39 18.26
N ASP A 188 -9.94 2.82 18.17
CA ASP A 188 -9.55 4.06 17.52
C ASP A 188 -9.10 3.79 16.08
N LEU A 189 -10.09 3.77 15.18
CA LEU A 189 -9.88 3.49 13.77
C LEU A 189 -9.15 4.61 13.01
N ASP A 190 -9.07 5.83 13.56
CA ASP A 190 -8.32 6.93 12.95
C ASP A 190 -6.81 6.71 13.14
N ILE A 191 -6.39 6.26 14.33
CA ILE A 191 -5.01 5.82 14.54
C ILE A 191 -4.70 4.56 13.71
N GLU A 192 -5.60 3.59 13.64
CA GLU A 192 -5.40 2.39 12.79
C GLU A 192 -5.33 2.75 11.29
N ARG A 193 -6.07 3.75 10.82
CA ARG A 193 -5.96 4.28 9.45
C ARG A 193 -4.61 4.95 9.21
N THR A 194 -4.11 5.71 10.19
CA THR A 194 -2.77 6.30 10.14
C THR A 194 -1.69 5.21 10.11
N LEU A 195 -1.88 4.13 10.88
CA LEU A 195 -1.00 2.96 10.87
C LEU A 195 -1.00 2.26 9.50
N LEU A 196 -2.17 2.05 8.89
CA LEU A 196 -2.30 1.52 7.53
C LEU A 196 -1.55 2.40 6.52
N GLN A 197 -1.71 3.72 6.57
CA GLN A 197 -1.03 4.65 5.68
C GLN A 197 0.50 4.52 5.80
N ARG A 198 1.03 4.44 7.03
CA ARG A 198 2.47 4.35 7.28
C ARG A 198 3.09 2.98 6.97
N LEU A 199 2.29 1.91 6.95
CA LEU A 199 2.78 0.56 6.67
C LEU A 199 2.59 0.13 5.21
N GLU A 200 1.49 0.54 4.58
CA GLU A 200 1.07 -0.01 3.28
C GLU A 200 0.99 1.01 2.14
N MET A 201 1.01 2.30 2.45
CA MET A 201 0.95 3.38 1.45
C MET A 201 2.32 4.08 1.33
N VAL A 202 3.38 3.31 1.55
CA VAL A 202 4.77 3.77 1.49
C VAL A 202 5.29 3.63 0.06
N PRO A 203 5.89 4.69 -0.54
CA PRO A 203 6.53 4.59 -1.84
C PRO A 203 7.61 3.50 -1.88
N ALA A 204 7.67 2.75 -2.97
CA ALA A 204 8.78 1.83 -3.24
C ALA A 204 10.07 2.62 -3.55
N LEU A 205 11.20 2.12 -3.07
CA LEU A 205 12.51 2.67 -3.39
C LEU A 205 13.00 2.13 -4.73
N GLU A 206 13.23 3.01 -5.69
CA GLU A 206 13.97 2.69 -6.91
C GLU A 206 15.47 2.91 -6.68
N LEU A 207 16.22 1.83 -6.57
CA LEU A 207 17.64 1.89 -6.20
C LEU A 207 18.50 2.09 -7.46
N VAL A 208 19.21 3.21 -7.49
CA VAL A 208 20.10 3.62 -8.60
C VAL A 208 21.54 3.64 -8.11
N GLY A 209 22.46 3.13 -8.91
CA GLY A 209 23.87 3.01 -8.54
C GLY A 209 24.18 1.71 -7.79
N SER A 210 25.12 0.96 -8.36
CA SER A 210 25.90 -0.18 -7.84
C SER A 210 25.54 -0.70 -6.44
N ASN A 211 24.47 -1.49 -6.36
CA ASN A 211 24.44 -2.59 -5.41
C ASN A 211 25.29 -3.72 -5.99
N ALA A 212 26.34 -4.13 -5.28
CA ALA A 212 27.28 -5.14 -5.77
C ALA A 212 26.51 -6.36 -6.31
N PRO A 213 26.74 -6.76 -7.57
CA PRO A 213 26.05 -7.89 -8.15
C PRO A 213 26.51 -9.16 -7.44
N VAL A 214 25.57 -10.01 -7.07
CA VAL A 214 25.87 -11.29 -6.46
C VAL A 214 26.36 -12.29 -7.52
N PRO A 215 27.26 -13.22 -7.16
CA PRO A 215 27.71 -14.25 -8.09
C PRO A 215 26.53 -15.10 -8.58
N ILE A 216 26.51 -15.45 -9.88
CA ILE A 216 25.42 -16.26 -10.47
C ILE A 216 25.22 -17.60 -9.75
N ARG A 217 26.30 -18.22 -9.24
CA ARG A 217 26.26 -19.45 -8.44
C ARG A 217 25.51 -19.32 -7.10
N SER A 218 25.24 -18.09 -6.67
CA SER A 218 24.58 -17.76 -5.41
C SER A 218 23.12 -17.35 -5.62
N VAL A 219 22.60 -17.50 -6.84
CA VAL A 219 21.19 -17.24 -7.16
C VAL A 219 20.55 -18.40 -7.90
N THR A 220 19.24 -18.52 -7.75
CA THR A 220 18.39 -19.48 -8.47
C THR A 220 17.25 -18.76 -9.16
N PRO A 221 16.90 -19.13 -10.41
CA PRO A 221 15.69 -18.63 -11.04
C PRO A 221 14.44 -18.91 -10.19
N GLU A 222 13.46 -18.00 -10.20
CA GLU A 222 12.12 -18.31 -9.70
C GLU A 222 11.45 -19.35 -10.62
N GLY A 223 10.88 -20.42 -10.06
CA GLY A 223 10.14 -21.42 -10.83
C GLY A 223 11.04 -22.21 -11.78
N GLY A 224 11.59 -23.33 -11.30
CA GLY A 224 12.47 -24.21 -12.08
C GLY A 224 11.77 -24.99 -13.20
N GLN A 225 11.09 -24.31 -14.12
CA GLN A 225 10.55 -24.94 -15.33
C GLN A 225 11.17 -24.30 -16.57
N THR A 226 11.91 -25.13 -17.30
CA THR A 226 12.30 -24.92 -18.68
C THR A 226 11.05 -24.84 -19.55
N GLU A 227 10.46 -23.65 -19.67
CA GLU A 227 9.49 -23.41 -20.74
C GLU A 227 10.17 -23.55 -22.10
N GLN A 228 9.46 -24.16 -23.04
CA GLN A 228 9.98 -24.48 -24.37
C GLN A 228 10.13 -23.19 -25.19
N ALA A 229 11.27 -23.03 -25.85
CA ALA A 229 11.68 -21.85 -26.61
C ALA A 229 10.75 -21.44 -27.78
N GLN A 230 9.78 -22.28 -28.15
CA GLN A 230 8.87 -22.10 -29.30
C GLN A 230 7.39 -22.18 -28.90
N GLN A 231 6.98 -21.37 -27.94
CA GLN A 231 5.56 -21.10 -27.71
C GLN A 231 5.17 -19.76 -28.33
N ALA A 232 3.94 -19.71 -28.86
CA ALA A 232 3.33 -18.45 -29.29
C ALA A 232 3.25 -17.46 -28.11
N PRO A 233 3.22 -16.14 -28.37
CA PRO A 233 3.06 -15.15 -27.31
C PRO A 233 1.71 -15.33 -26.59
N GLU A 234 1.74 -15.24 -25.26
CA GLU A 234 0.58 -15.44 -24.37
C GLU A 234 -0.20 -14.14 -24.16
N CYS A 235 -0.83 -13.66 -25.22
CA CYS A 235 -1.41 -12.31 -25.28
C CYS A 235 -2.59 -12.04 -24.33
N GLY A 236 -3.30 -13.07 -23.84
CA GLY A 236 -4.50 -12.90 -23.02
C GLY A 236 -5.62 -12.09 -23.70
N THR A 237 -6.61 -11.65 -22.92
CA THR A 237 -7.70 -10.77 -23.38
C THR A 237 -7.20 -9.33 -23.51
N PRO A 238 -7.55 -8.57 -24.57
CA PRO A 238 -7.20 -7.15 -24.69
C PRO A 238 -7.61 -6.30 -23.48
N VAL A 239 -6.95 -5.15 -23.30
CA VAL A 239 -7.27 -4.23 -22.19
C VAL A 239 -8.40 -3.31 -22.63
N ASP A 240 -9.58 -3.47 -22.03
CA ASP A 240 -10.75 -2.64 -22.32
C ASP A 240 -10.41 -1.14 -22.26
N GLY A 241 -10.72 -0.42 -23.34
CA GLY A 241 -10.50 1.03 -23.44
C GLY A 241 -9.06 1.47 -23.79
N ALA A 242 -8.12 0.54 -23.99
CA ALA A 242 -6.73 0.89 -24.35
C ALA A 242 -6.57 1.26 -25.84
N GLY A 243 -7.34 0.66 -26.74
CA GLY A 243 -7.23 0.86 -28.19
C GLY A 243 -7.12 2.32 -28.67
N PRO A 244 -7.92 3.29 -28.17
CA PRO A 244 -7.79 4.71 -28.55
C PRO A 244 -6.45 5.37 -28.22
N LEU A 245 -5.61 4.74 -27.41
CA LEU A 245 -4.27 5.21 -27.05
C LEU A 245 -3.18 4.67 -27.99
N MET A 246 -3.53 3.75 -28.89
CA MET A 246 -2.63 3.07 -29.82
C MET A 246 -2.70 3.74 -31.20
N ALA A 247 -1.71 4.57 -31.51
CA ALA A 247 -1.58 5.17 -32.83
C ALA A 247 -0.10 5.39 -33.18
N PRO A 248 0.25 5.50 -34.48
CA PRO A 248 1.64 5.72 -34.90
C PRO A 248 2.27 6.93 -34.22
N GLY A 249 3.47 6.74 -33.66
CA GLY A 249 4.24 7.79 -33.00
C GLY A 249 3.68 8.29 -31.65
N HIS A 250 2.57 7.71 -31.16
CA HIS A 250 2.07 8.03 -29.83
C HIS A 250 2.94 7.36 -28.75
N VAL A 251 3.15 8.09 -27.65
CA VAL A 251 3.81 7.56 -26.45
C VAL A 251 2.79 7.46 -25.31
N LEU A 252 2.62 6.25 -24.78
CA LEU A 252 1.82 5.95 -23.61
C LEU A 252 2.74 5.68 -22.41
N LEU A 253 2.64 6.52 -21.39
CA LEU A 253 3.31 6.34 -20.10
C LEU A 253 2.36 5.65 -19.13
N LEU A 254 2.76 4.52 -18.54
CA LEU A 254 1.96 3.76 -17.59
C LEU A 254 2.66 3.72 -16.23
N ALA A 255 1.96 4.22 -15.21
CA ALA A 255 2.43 4.14 -13.83
C ALA A 255 2.50 2.69 -13.35
N ASP A 256 3.64 2.31 -12.78
CA ASP A 256 3.88 1.01 -12.17
C ASP A 256 4.26 1.21 -10.68
N PRO A 257 3.54 0.59 -9.72
CA PRO A 257 3.96 0.58 -8.32
C PRO A 257 5.19 -0.32 -8.08
N LEU A 258 5.64 -1.03 -9.13
CA LEU A 258 6.79 -1.93 -9.20
C LEU A 258 6.57 -3.26 -8.46
N GLY A 259 7.17 -4.33 -8.99
CA GLY A 259 7.17 -5.65 -8.34
C GLY A 259 5.80 -6.28 -8.18
N THR A 260 4.89 -6.02 -9.13
CA THR A 260 3.57 -6.63 -9.22
C THR A 260 3.44 -7.50 -10.47
N ARG A 261 2.43 -8.36 -10.52
CA ARG A 261 2.16 -9.23 -11.69
C ARG A 261 1.27 -8.55 -12.72
N GLU A 262 0.36 -7.71 -12.25
CA GLU A 262 -0.77 -7.20 -13.02
C GLU A 262 -0.34 -6.16 -14.06
N LEU A 263 0.64 -5.31 -13.73
CA LEU A 263 1.10 -4.24 -14.62
C LEU A 263 1.94 -4.77 -15.79
N PRO A 264 2.93 -5.66 -15.60
CA PRO A 264 3.60 -6.33 -16.73
C PRO A 264 2.63 -7.15 -17.60
N ALA A 265 1.63 -7.81 -17.00
CA ALA A 265 0.60 -8.53 -17.74
C ALA A 265 -0.33 -7.60 -18.53
N ALA A 266 -0.71 -6.45 -17.97
CA ALA A 266 -1.46 -5.43 -18.71
C ALA A 266 -0.64 -4.83 -19.86
N ALA A 267 0.65 -4.58 -19.64
CA ALA A 267 1.56 -4.13 -20.68
C ALA A 267 1.59 -5.13 -21.84
N LEU A 268 1.81 -6.43 -21.58
CA LEU A 268 1.81 -7.44 -22.65
C LEU A 268 0.52 -7.42 -23.48
N ARG A 269 -0.65 -7.36 -22.82
CA ARG A 269 -1.95 -7.30 -23.50
C ARG A 269 -2.02 -6.10 -24.45
N MET A 270 -1.51 -4.94 -24.04
CA MET A 270 -1.43 -3.75 -24.90
C MET A 270 -0.42 -3.91 -26.05
N LEU A 271 0.74 -4.54 -25.84
CA LEU A 271 1.69 -4.87 -26.92
C LEU A 271 1.03 -5.77 -27.98
N CYS A 272 0.32 -6.79 -27.52
CA CYS A 272 -0.38 -7.73 -28.39
C CYS A 272 -1.48 -7.04 -29.20
N GLU A 273 -2.27 -6.18 -28.57
CA GLU A 273 -3.30 -5.41 -29.26
C GLU A 273 -2.69 -4.46 -30.31
N ALA A 274 -1.66 -3.69 -29.96
CA ALA A 274 -0.99 -2.79 -30.89
C ALA A 274 -0.36 -3.52 -32.08
N THR A 275 0.30 -4.66 -31.84
CA THR A 275 0.88 -5.48 -32.92
C THR A 275 -0.15 -6.24 -33.75
N ALA A 276 -1.33 -6.54 -33.20
CA ALA A 276 -2.46 -7.07 -33.95
C ALA A 276 -3.05 -6.02 -34.90
N GLN A 277 -2.98 -4.73 -34.54
CA GLN A 277 -3.33 -3.60 -35.40
C GLN A 277 -2.25 -3.27 -36.45
N GLY A 278 -1.13 -3.99 -36.45
CA GLY A 278 -0.03 -3.79 -37.41
C GLY A 278 0.88 -2.61 -37.08
N LEU A 279 0.80 -2.05 -35.87
CA LEU A 279 1.70 -0.98 -35.44
C LEU A 279 3.10 -1.55 -35.15
N PRO A 280 4.18 -0.85 -35.57
CA PRO A 280 5.47 -0.99 -34.92
C PRO A 280 5.34 -0.60 -33.45
N VAL A 281 5.93 -1.38 -32.56
CA VAL A 281 5.84 -1.15 -31.11
C VAL A 281 7.23 -1.01 -30.53
N THR A 282 7.36 -0.10 -29.57
CA THR A 282 8.51 -0.01 -28.66
C THR A 282 8.03 -0.22 -27.24
N LEU A 283 8.61 -1.19 -26.55
CA LEU A 283 8.46 -1.38 -25.10
C LEU A 283 9.62 -0.69 -24.39
N ALA A 284 9.32 0.34 -23.60
CA ALA A 284 10.27 1.10 -22.81
C ALA A 284 10.17 0.69 -21.34
N LEU A 285 11.26 0.17 -20.78
CA LEU A 285 11.32 -0.31 -19.40
C LEU A 285 12.34 0.51 -18.61
N SER A 286 12.02 0.81 -17.34
CA SER A 286 12.90 1.51 -16.39
C SER A 286 14.05 0.61 -15.90
N LEU A 287 14.83 0.10 -16.84
CA LEU A 287 16.07 -0.66 -16.65
C LEU A 287 17.25 0.25 -17.01
N PRO A 288 18.42 0.12 -16.36
CA PRO A 288 19.60 0.92 -16.71
C PRO A 288 19.94 0.80 -18.19
N ALA A 289 20.24 1.91 -18.85
CA ALA A 289 20.58 1.92 -20.28
C ALA A 289 21.80 1.04 -20.63
N SER A 290 22.65 0.71 -19.64
CA SER A 290 23.76 -0.24 -19.78
C SER A 290 23.31 -1.67 -20.09
N GLU A 291 22.06 -2.03 -19.78
CA GLU A 291 21.47 -3.35 -20.06
C GLU A 291 21.05 -3.52 -21.53
N GLN A 292 20.99 -2.43 -22.31
CA GLN A 292 20.48 -2.44 -23.68
C GLN A 292 21.14 -3.50 -24.58
N PRO A 293 22.49 -3.66 -24.63
CA PRO A 293 23.12 -4.65 -25.51
C PRO A 293 22.75 -6.11 -25.16
N LEU A 294 22.59 -6.42 -23.88
CA LEU A 294 22.21 -7.75 -23.42
C LEU A 294 20.74 -8.03 -23.76
N LEU A 295 19.87 -7.05 -23.55
CA LEU A 295 18.45 -7.15 -23.90
C LEU A 295 18.25 -7.33 -25.40
N GLU A 296 18.97 -6.56 -26.24
CA GLU A 296 18.91 -6.71 -27.70
C GLU A 296 19.37 -8.08 -28.17
N SER A 297 20.46 -8.59 -27.58
CA SER A 297 20.98 -9.94 -27.87
C SER A 297 19.95 -11.00 -27.51
N TYR A 298 19.31 -10.89 -26.34
CA TYR A 298 18.26 -11.82 -25.93
C TYR A 298 17.01 -11.72 -26.82
N LEU A 299 16.58 -10.51 -27.19
CA LEU A 299 15.43 -10.30 -28.08
C LEU A 299 15.66 -10.86 -29.49
N ALA A 300 16.92 -10.94 -29.95
CA ALA A 300 17.29 -11.53 -31.24
C ALA A 300 17.49 -13.05 -31.17
N SER A 301 17.55 -13.63 -29.97
CA SER A 301 17.84 -15.03 -29.74
C SER A 301 16.63 -15.95 -29.96
N ALA A 302 16.90 -17.25 -29.99
CA ALA A 302 15.84 -18.27 -30.03
C ALA A 302 15.10 -18.40 -28.69
N GLY A 303 15.60 -17.79 -27.60
CA GLY A 303 15.02 -17.90 -26.25
C GLY A 303 15.25 -19.26 -25.63
N GLN A 304 16.33 -19.95 -26.02
CA GLN A 304 16.74 -21.19 -25.41
C GLN A 304 17.19 -20.95 -23.96
N PRO A 305 17.21 -21.96 -23.09
CA PRO A 305 17.68 -21.82 -21.72
C PRO A 305 19.06 -21.17 -21.60
N GLN A 306 19.96 -21.41 -22.57
CA GLN A 306 21.29 -20.78 -22.62
C GLN A 306 21.21 -19.28 -22.88
N ASP A 307 20.29 -18.82 -23.74
CA ASP A 307 20.12 -17.39 -24.06
C ASP A 307 19.67 -16.63 -22.80
N LEU A 308 18.73 -17.20 -22.06
CA LEU A 308 18.28 -16.65 -20.78
C LEU A 308 19.40 -16.69 -19.73
N GLN A 309 20.16 -17.79 -19.68
CA GLN A 309 21.30 -17.90 -18.77
C GLN A 309 22.37 -16.85 -19.05
N THR A 310 22.65 -16.53 -20.32
CA THR A 310 23.55 -15.45 -20.70
C THR A 310 23.03 -14.10 -20.20
N LEU A 311 21.76 -13.76 -20.45
CA LEU A 311 21.15 -12.53 -19.94
C LEU A 311 21.27 -12.42 -18.42
N MET A 312 20.90 -13.47 -17.69
CA MET A 312 20.90 -13.50 -16.22
C MET A 312 22.30 -13.47 -15.62
N SER A 313 23.29 -14.10 -16.26
CA SER A 313 24.67 -14.18 -15.73
C SER A 313 25.49 -12.94 -16.04
N GLU A 314 25.31 -12.34 -17.22
CA GLU A 314 26.09 -11.18 -17.65
C GLU A 314 25.53 -9.87 -17.09
N SER A 315 24.21 -9.77 -16.91
CA SER A 315 23.58 -8.57 -16.38
C SER A 315 23.90 -8.35 -14.89
N PRO A 316 24.51 -7.21 -14.51
CA PRO A 316 24.62 -6.82 -13.11
C PRO A 316 23.27 -6.43 -12.52
N PHE A 317 22.34 -5.87 -13.31
CA PHE A 317 21.05 -5.41 -12.83
C PHE A 317 20.18 -6.55 -12.27
N TRP A 318 20.08 -7.68 -12.98
CA TRP A 318 19.29 -8.83 -12.52
C TRP A 318 19.90 -9.52 -11.29
N ARG A 319 21.21 -9.34 -11.06
CA ARG A 319 21.95 -9.94 -9.95
C ARG A 319 22.25 -8.97 -8.81
N ARG A 320 21.66 -7.79 -8.79
CA ARG A 320 21.89 -6.83 -7.71
C ARG A 320 21.45 -7.38 -6.35
N THR A 321 22.14 -6.92 -5.32
CA THR A 321 21.82 -7.24 -3.92
C THR A 321 20.36 -6.86 -3.63
N TYR A 322 20.02 -5.57 -3.66
CA TYR A 322 18.64 -5.14 -3.42
C TYR A 322 17.85 -5.08 -4.72
N GLN A 323 16.80 -5.88 -4.80
CA GLN A 323 15.92 -5.96 -5.95
C GLN A 323 14.62 -5.22 -5.66
N ASP A 324 14.36 -4.14 -6.38
CA ASP A 324 13.28 -3.18 -6.10
C ASP A 324 11.99 -3.45 -6.88
N GLY A 325 11.84 -4.65 -7.44
CA GLY A 325 10.68 -5.04 -8.26
C GLY A 325 10.87 -4.83 -9.76
N ARG A 326 11.83 -4.00 -10.19
CA ARG A 326 12.16 -3.81 -11.63
C ARG A 326 12.90 -5.00 -12.26
N SER A 327 13.46 -5.89 -11.43
CA SER A 327 14.10 -7.16 -11.81
C SER A 327 13.25 -8.37 -11.40
N SER A 328 11.93 -8.21 -11.40
CA SER A 328 10.97 -9.25 -11.01
C SER A 328 10.73 -10.28 -12.12
N SER A 329 10.17 -11.44 -11.75
CA SER A 329 9.81 -12.48 -12.71
C SER A 329 8.74 -12.05 -13.71
N ALA A 330 7.78 -11.21 -13.32
CA ALA A 330 6.76 -10.68 -14.22
C ALA A 330 7.38 -9.74 -15.28
N MET A 331 8.41 -8.97 -14.90
CA MET A 331 9.18 -8.16 -15.86
C MET A 331 9.99 -9.03 -16.80
N LEU A 332 10.65 -10.08 -16.30
CA LEU A 332 11.38 -11.02 -17.15
C LEU A 332 10.43 -11.74 -18.12
N TRP A 333 9.26 -12.16 -17.64
CA TRP A 333 8.22 -12.75 -18.46
C TRP A 333 7.75 -11.77 -19.54
N LEU A 334 7.50 -10.49 -19.22
CA LEU A 334 7.15 -9.48 -20.23
C LEU A 334 8.23 -9.35 -21.32
N ILE A 335 9.51 -9.38 -20.95
CA ILE A 335 10.63 -9.34 -21.91
C ILE A 335 10.64 -10.59 -22.80
N GLU A 336 10.43 -11.78 -22.23
CA GLU A 336 10.31 -13.02 -23.00
C GLU A 336 9.12 -12.98 -23.97
N GLN A 337 7.97 -12.44 -23.54
CA GLN A 337 6.80 -12.32 -24.40
C GLN A 337 7.02 -11.29 -25.52
N ALA A 338 7.76 -10.20 -25.26
CA ALA A 338 8.21 -9.27 -26.29
C ALA A 338 9.15 -9.94 -27.32
N ARG A 339 10.06 -10.82 -26.87
CA ARG A 339 10.89 -11.65 -27.75
C ARG A 339 10.04 -12.60 -28.59
N ARG A 340 9.08 -13.30 -28.00
CA ARG A 340 8.15 -14.21 -28.72
C ARG A 340 7.34 -13.46 -29.77
N LEU A 341 6.84 -12.26 -29.46
CA LEU A 341 6.18 -11.39 -30.43
C LEU A 341 7.11 -11.03 -31.59
N ARG A 342 8.36 -10.63 -31.31
CA ARG A 342 9.37 -10.33 -32.35
C ARG A 342 9.68 -11.55 -33.22
N ALA A 343 9.87 -12.71 -32.60
CA ALA A 343 10.14 -13.98 -33.30
C ALA A 343 8.95 -14.42 -34.18
N SER A 344 7.72 -14.02 -33.84
CA SER A 344 6.52 -14.23 -34.67
C SER A 344 6.40 -13.27 -35.87
N GLY A 345 7.41 -12.42 -36.09
CA GLY A 345 7.46 -11.47 -37.20
C GLY A 345 6.82 -10.11 -36.91
N LYS A 346 6.46 -9.82 -35.66
CA LYS A 346 5.99 -8.47 -35.26
C LYS A 346 7.18 -7.52 -35.11
N ASP A 347 6.98 -6.24 -35.48
CA ASP A 347 7.98 -5.19 -35.30
C ASP A 347 7.98 -4.68 -33.85
N ILE A 348 8.63 -5.44 -32.97
CA ILE A 348 8.85 -5.10 -31.56
C ILE A 348 10.30 -4.66 -31.34
N SER A 349 10.46 -3.51 -30.70
CA SER A 349 11.71 -3.08 -30.09
C SER A 349 11.57 -2.95 -28.58
N LEU A 350 12.68 -3.08 -27.85
CA LEU A 350 12.76 -2.84 -26.41
C LEU A 350 13.83 -1.80 -26.13
N VAL A 351 13.54 -0.86 -25.24
CA VAL A 351 14.50 0.13 -24.76
C VAL A 351 14.58 0.15 -23.23
N ALA A 352 15.79 -0.05 -22.71
CA ALA A 352 16.17 0.24 -21.34
C ALA A 352 16.57 1.72 -21.26
N PHE A 353 15.84 2.53 -20.50
CA PHE A 353 16.00 3.98 -20.53
C PHE A 353 16.51 4.60 -19.23
N ASP A 354 16.63 3.83 -18.15
CA ASP A 354 16.99 4.36 -16.84
C ASP A 354 18.45 4.85 -16.79
N ALA A 355 18.72 5.73 -15.83
CA ALA A 355 20.07 6.18 -15.53
C ALA A 355 20.86 5.09 -14.78
N GLU A 356 22.18 5.08 -14.97
CA GLU A 356 23.06 4.16 -14.25
C GLU A 356 23.35 4.63 -12.81
N LYS A 357 23.61 5.93 -12.66
CA LYS A 357 24.09 6.54 -11.41
C LYS A 357 23.39 7.85 -11.05
N ALA A 358 22.87 8.58 -12.03
CA ALA A 358 22.22 9.86 -11.79
C ALA A 358 21.03 9.71 -10.83
N GLN A 359 20.75 10.76 -10.05
CA GLN A 359 19.67 10.77 -9.08
C GLN A 359 18.80 12.01 -9.26
N GLY A 360 17.60 12.00 -8.66
CA GLY A 360 16.66 13.12 -8.69
C GLY A 360 16.43 13.65 -10.11
N ASN A 361 16.54 14.96 -10.28
CA ASN A 361 16.29 15.63 -11.55
C ASN A 361 17.26 15.25 -12.68
N GLU A 362 18.52 14.95 -12.36
CA GLU A 362 19.51 14.52 -13.35
C GLU A 362 19.10 13.16 -13.94
N ARG A 363 18.61 12.25 -13.09
CA ARG A 363 18.03 10.97 -13.52
C ARG A 363 16.86 11.17 -14.47
N GLU A 364 15.89 12.04 -14.15
CA GLU A 364 14.75 12.32 -15.03
C GLU A 364 15.21 12.83 -16.41
N ALA A 365 16.23 13.69 -16.44
CA ALA A 365 16.78 14.23 -17.68
C ALA A 365 17.49 13.15 -18.52
N GLU A 366 18.28 12.28 -17.90
CA GLU A 366 18.92 11.15 -18.58
C GLU A 366 17.90 10.17 -19.15
N MET A 367 16.88 9.82 -18.35
CA MET A 367 15.78 8.96 -18.80
C MET A 367 15.08 9.52 -20.03
N ALA A 368 14.77 10.81 -20.01
CA ALA A 368 14.15 11.49 -21.13
C ALA A 368 15.05 11.47 -22.36
N ARG A 369 16.36 11.73 -22.18
CA ARG A 369 17.34 11.70 -23.27
C ARG A 369 17.43 10.32 -23.93
N HIS A 370 17.47 9.25 -23.14
CA HIS A 370 17.51 7.88 -23.67
C HIS A 370 16.26 7.55 -24.49
N LEU A 371 15.07 7.86 -23.97
CA LEU A 371 13.82 7.60 -24.70
C LEU A 371 13.67 8.47 -25.95
N LEU A 372 14.04 9.75 -25.90
CA LEU A 372 14.00 10.63 -27.06
C LEU A 372 14.95 10.16 -28.16
N ALA A 373 16.17 9.74 -27.80
CA ALA A 373 17.12 9.18 -28.76
C ALA A 373 16.57 7.92 -29.43
N HIS A 374 15.90 7.04 -28.67
CA HIS A 374 15.27 5.86 -29.24
C HIS A 374 14.09 6.23 -30.14
N GLN A 375 13.19 7.12 -29.70
CA GLN A 375 12.02 7.57 -30.44
C GLN A 375 12.40 8.19 -31.80
N GLN A 376 13.54 8.88 -31.90
CA GLN A 376 14.06 9.42 -33.16
C GLN A 376 14.33 8.33 -34.22
N THR A 377 14.73 7.12 -33.80
CA THR A 377 15.00 6.01 -34.72
C THR A 377 13.74 5.24 -35.12
N ARG A 378 12.64 5.39 -34.34
CA ARG A 378 11.38 4.68 -34.52
C ARG A 378 10.18 5.63 -34.40
N ALA A 379 10.22 6.77 -35.10
CA ALA A 379 9.24 7.85 -34.93
C ALA A 379 7.77 7.46 -35.19
N GLN A 380 7.53 6.39 -35.96
CA GLN A 380 6.20 5.86 -36.24
C GLN A 380 5.76 4.75 -35.28
N ALA A 381 6.65 4.25 -34.42
CA ALA A 381 6.29 3.23 -33.45
C ALA A 381 5.40 3.80 -32.35
N TRP A 382 4.41 3.01 -31.96
CA TRP A 382 3.69 3.24 -30.71
C TRP A 382 4.59 2.79 -29.55
N THR A 383 4.83 3.70 -28.60
CA THR A 383 5.76 3.45 -27.50
C THR A 383 4.99 3.32 -26.19
N LEU A 384 5.10 2.16 -25.54
CA LEU A 384 4.61 1.95 -24.17
C LEU A 384 5.78 2.06 -23.19
N VAL A 385 5.71 3.02 -22.28
CA VAL A 385 6.69 3.23 -21.21
C VAL A 385 6.12 2.74 -19.89
N LEU A 386 6.82 1.83 -19.23
CA LEU A 386 6.48 1.34 -17.89
C LEU A 386 7.53 1.81 -16.88
N ALA A 387 7.11 2.62 -15.90
CA ALA A 387 7.99 3.21 -14.89
C ALA A 387 7.23 3.60 -13.62
N GLY A 388 7.96 3.93 -12.55
CA GLY A 388 7.39 4.45 -11.32
C GLY A 388 6.43 5.62 -11.55
N GLY A 389 5.35 5.68 -10.76
CA GLY A 389 4.28 6.66 -10.91
C GLY A 389 4.72 8.13 -10.88
N THR A 390 5.83 8.45 -10.23
CA THR A 390 6.41 9.81 -10.25
C THR A 390 7.01 10.14 -11.61
N HIS A 391 7.75 9.22 -12.22
CA HIS A 391 8.44 9.41 -13.50
C HIS A 391 7.47 9.71 -14.64
N VAL A 392 6.35 8.98 -14.69
CA VAL A 392 5.40 9.04 -15.83
C VAL A 392 4.49 10.27 -15.86
N ARG A 393 4.56 11.14 -14.86
CA ARG A 393 3.75 12.37 -14.79
C ARG A 393 4.11 13.32 -15.93
N THR A 394 3.12 13.88 -16.62
CA THR A 394 3.35 14.90 -17.67
C THR A 394 3.30 16.34 -17.14
N ALA A 395 3.11 16.51 -15.84
CA ALA A 395 3.20 17.79 -15.14
C ALA A 395 4.23 17.67 -13.98
N GLY A 396 4.54 18.80 -13.33
CA GLY A 396 5.42 18.83 -12.17
C GLY A 396 4.83 18.12 -10.94
N VAL A 397 5.58 18.11 -9.85
CA VAL A 397 5.15 17.59 -8.54
C VAL A 397 4.84 18.75 -7.58
N ASN A 398 4.06 18.48 -6.53
CA ASN A 398 3.63 19.50 -5.57
C ASN A 398 4.62 19.73 -4.41
N TRP A 399 5.61 18.86 -4.24
CA TRP A 399 6.57 18.89 -3.12
C TRP A 399 7.93 19.49 -3.50
N ASP A 400 8.22 19.64 -4.80
CA ASP A 400 9.43 20.28 -5.33
C ASP A 400 9.11 20.89 -6.70
N SER A 401 9.11 22.22 -6.78
CA SER A 401 8.79 22.95 -8.01
C SER A 401 9.86 22.82 -9.09
N ASP A 402 11.09 22.49 -8.70
CA ASP A 402 12.21 22.32 -9.63
C ASP A 402 12.25 20.89 -10.18
N TYR A 403 11.59 19.93 -9.52
CA TYR A 403 11.52 18.55 -9.98
C TYR A 403 10.66 18.40 -11.24
N ALA A 404 11.31 17.99 -12.34
CA ALA A 404 10.68 17.81 -13.64
C ALA A 404 10.71 16.33 -14.05
N PRO A 405 9.57 15.62 -13.92
CA PRO A 405 9.48 14.20 -14.24
C PRO A 405 9.82 13.88 -15.70
N LEU A 406 10.23 12.64 -15.96
CA LEU A 406 10.42 12.08 -17.29
C LEU A 406 9.24 12.42 -18.23
N GLY A 407 8.00 12.15 -17.80
CA GLY A 407 6.82 12.38 -18.63
C GLY A 407 6.63 13.85 -19.01
N ALA A 408 6.91 14.78 -18.11
CA ALA A 408 6.82 16.21 -18.36
C ALA A 408 7.88 16.65 -19.39
N ARG A 409 9.08 16.08 -19.32
CA ARG A 409 10.16 16.33 -20.30
C ARG A 409 9.81 15.79 -21.67
N LEU A 410 9.23 14.58 -21.74
CA LEU A 410 8.78 13.99 -23.00
C LEU A 410 7.65 14.81 -23.63
N ALA A 411 6.65 15.25 -22.84
CA ALA A 411 5.51 16.03 -23.33
C ALA A 411 5.90 17.41 -23.89
N GLN A 412 7.05 17.97 -23.52
CA GLN A 412 7.57 19.21 -24.08
C GLN A 412 8.15 19.04 -25.51
N VAL A 413 8.56 17.83 -25.86
CA VAL A 413 9.31 17.56 -27.10
C VAL A 413 8.48 16.74 -28.10
N LEU A 414 7.73 15.76 -27.61
CA LEU A 414 6.98 14.83 -28.44
C LEU A 414 5.55 15.33 -28.69
N PRO A 415 5.00 15.11 -29.89
CA PRO A 415 3.70 15.66 -30.27
C PRO A 415 2.50 14.97 -29.58
N SER A 416 2.67 13.73 -29.10
CA SER A 416 1.60 12.94 -28.50
C SER A 416 2.16 12.08 -27.37
N VAL A 417 1.97 12.56 -26.13
CA VAL A 417 2.32 11.85 -24.90
C VAL A 417 1.07 11.78 -24.04
N ARG A 418 0.66 10.58 -23.65
CA ARG A 418 -0.42 10.37 -22.68
C ARG A 418 0.11 9.57 -21.51
N ALA A 419 -0.36 9.88 -20.31
CA ALA A 419 0.00 9.17 -19.10
C ALA A 419 -1.23 8.54 -18.44
N LEU A 420 -1.11 7.30 -18.01
CA LEU A 420 -2.10 6.61 -17.20
C LEU A 420 -1.57 6.42 -15.78
N ASP A 421 -2.38 6.84 -14.83
CA ASP A 421 -2.25 6.42 -13.45
C ASP A 421 -2.74 4.97 -13.29
N VAL A 422 -2.49 4.34 -12.14
CA VAL A 422 -2.93 2.98 -11.85
C VAL A 422 -3.96 2.96 -10.73
N GLY A 423 -5.11 2.37 -11.01
CA GLY A 423 -6.16 2.13 -10.03
C GLY A 423 -6.21 0.67 -9.62
N PHE A 424 -6.24 0.41 -8.33
CA PHE A 424 -6.16 -0.95 -7.80
C PHE A 424 -6.91 -1.07 -6.48
N THR A 425 -7.16 -2.30 -6.05
CA THR A 425 -7.60 -2.63 -4.68
C THR A 425 -6.41 -3.14 -3.87
N ARG A 426 -6.51 -3.10 -2.54
CA ARG A 426 -5.46 -3.60 -1.65
C ARG A 426 -4.95 -4.98 -2.09
N GLY A 427 -3.64 -5.14 -2.07
CA GLY A 427 -2.97 -6.35 -2.51
C GLY A 427 -1.55 -6.44 -1.96
N THR A 428 -0.66 -7.04 -2.73
CA THR A 428 0.75 -7.22 -2.36
C THR A 428 1.69 -6.79 -3.48
N GLN A 429 2.89 -6.39 -3.11
CA GLN A 429 3.98 -6.10 -4.05
C GLN A 429 5.31 -6.58 -3.48
N PHE A 430 6.28 -6.89 -4.34
CA PHE A 430 7.67 -7.04 -3.93
C PHE A 430 8.40 -5.71 -4.13
N SER A 431 8.84 -5.07 -3.06
CA SER A 431 9.49 -3.75 -3.16
C SER A 431 10.59 -3.59 -2.13
N CYS A 432 11.51 -2.65 -2.37
CA CYS A 432 12.42 -2.17 -1.34
C CYS A 432 11.82 -0.96 -0.62
N ARG A 433 11.94 -0.89 0.70
CA ARG A 433 11.49 0.23 1.55
C ARG A 433 12.52 0.45 2.67
N PHE A 434 12.53 1.63 3.29
CA PHE A 434 13.19 1.79 4.58
C PHE A 434 12.31 1.16 5.65
N ASN A 435 12.86 0.25 6.44
CA ASN A 435 12.17 -0.27 7.62
C ASN A 435 12.22 0.74 8.77
N VAL A 436 11.64 0.38 9.92
CA VAL A 436 11.60 1.28 11.09
C VAL A 436 12.99 1.61 11.66
N TRP A 437 14.04 0.91 11.22
CA TRP A 437 15.43 1.10 11.64
C TRP A 437 16.27 1.84 10.60
N ASP A 438 15.63 2.51 9.64
CA ASP A 438 16.26 3.25 8.54
C ASP A 438 17.19 2.40 7.65
N SER A 439 16.97 1.08 7.65
CA SER A 439 17.68 0.15 6.78
C SER A 439 16.82 -0.27 5.61
N VAL A 440 17.45 -0.49 4.44
CA VAL A 440 16.76 -0.95 3.25
C VAL A 440 16.35 -2.41 3.43
N GLU A 441 15.05 -2.65 3.39
CA GLU A 441 14.46 -3.99 3.36
C GLU A 441 13.74 -4.20 2.02
N CYS A 442 14.04 -5.31 1.36
CA CYS A 442 13.32 -5.73 0.15
C CYS A 442 12.59 -7.04 0.42
N ASN A 443 11.26 -7.00 0.37
CA ASN A 443 10.40 -8.13 0.69
C ASN A 443 9.04 -8.00 0.01
N VAL A 444 8.17 -8.99 0.21
CA VAL A 444 6.75 -8.85 -0.04
C VAL A 444 6.14 -7.97 1.04
N PHE A 445 5.49 -6.91 0.62
CA PHE A 445 4.72 -6.00 1.46
C PHE A 445 3.28 -5.95 0.97
N ALA A 446 2.36 -5.66 1.89
CA ALA A 446 1.05 -5.20 1.50
C ALA A 446 1.17 -3.82 0.83
N ILE A 447 0.31 -3.57 -0.14
CA ILE A 447 0.12 -2.27 -0.76
C ILE A 447 -1.36 -1.93 -0.74
N SER A 448 -1.66 -0.75 -0.23
CA SER A 448 -3.01 -0.18 -0.21
C SER A 448 -3.06 1.08 -1.08
N PRO A 449 -4.12 1.28 -1.87
CA PRO A 449 -4.27 2.49 -2.67
C PRO A 449 -4.62 3.69 -1.77
N THR A 450 -4.20 4.89 -2.17
CA THR A 450 -4.81 6.11 -1.66
C THR A 450 -6.27 6.19 -2.06
N LYS A 451 -7.03 7.08 -1.43
CA LYS A 451 -8.44 7.28 -1.76
C LYS A 451 -8.63 7.64 -3.22
N GLU A 452 -7.73 8.46 -3.76
CA GLU A 452 -7.80 9.03 -5.10
C GLU A 452 -7.62 7.96 -6.18
N VAL A 453 -6.83 6.91 -5.91
CA VAL A 453 -6.48 5.86 -6.88
C VAL A 453 -7.19 4.53 -6.61
N ARG A 454 -7.92 4.40 -5.50
CA ARG A 454 -8.65 3.18 -5.15
C ARG A 454 -9.64 2.79 -6.25
N GLN A 455 -9.58 1.54 -6.68
CA GLN A 455 -10.62 0.95 -7.53
C GLN A 455 -11.83 0.59 -6.67
N LYS A 456 -12.97 1.22 -6.94
CA LYS A 456 -14.23 0.90 -6.26
C LYS A 456 -14.85 -0.38 -6.83
N PRO A 457 -15.68 -1.12 -6.07
CA PRO A 457 -16.28 -2.38 -6.52
C PRO A 457 -17.12 -2.28 -7.81
N ASP A 458 -17.72 -1.11 -8.06
CA ASP A 458 -18.53 -0.82 -9.25
C ASP A 458 -17.69 -0.37 -10.46
N VAL A 459 -16.39 -0.16 -10.29
CA VAL A 459 -15.46 0.21 -11.36
C VAL A 459 -14.84 -1.04 -11.96
N ALA A 460 -15.29 -1.38 -13.17
CA ALA A 460 -14.70 -2.46 -13.95
C ALA A 460 -13.23 -2.18 -14.32
N SER A 461 -12.44 -3.25 -14.40
CA SER A 461 -11.05 -3.20 -14.86
C SER A 461 -10.94 -2.68 -16.30
N GLY A 462 -9.79 -2.09 -16.63
CA GLY A 462 -9.53 -1.47 -17.93
C GLY A 462 -9.19 0.01 -17.83
N VAL A 463 -8.96 0.64 -18.99
CA VAL A 463 -8.62 2.05 -19.10
C VAL A 463 -9.88 2.91 -19.01
N ARG A 464 -9.77 3.99 -18.24
CA ARG A 464 -10.75 5.09 -18.17
C ARG A 464 -10.02 6.41 -18.37
N LEU A 465 -10.33 7.11 -19.46
CA LEU A 465 -9.76 8.43 -19.72
C LEU A 465 -10.53 9.49 -18.95
N PHE A 466 -9.79 10.48 -18.46
CA PHE A 466 -10.40 11.65 -17.83
C PHE A 466 -10.84 12.66 -18.91
N PRO A 467 -11.89 13.46 -18.67
CA PRO A 467 -12.29 14.52 -19.58
C PRO A 467 -11.20 15.57 -19.80
N GLN A 468 -10.37 15.79 -18.77
CA GLN A 468 -9.18 16.64 -18.79
C GLN A 468 -8.07 15.95 -17.98
N PRO A 469 -6.79 16.18 -18.30
CA PRO A 469 -5.70 15.68 -17.47
C PRO A 469 -5.82 16.17 -16.02
N LEU A 470 -5.43 15.32 -15.07
CA LEU A 470 -5.31 15.70 -13.66
C LEU A 470 -4.17 16.71 -13.47
N ALA A 471 -4.11 17.35 -12.30
CA ALA A 471 -3.06 18.32 -11.96
C ALA A 471 -1.65 17.72 -12.08
N GLU A 472 -1.54 16.41 -11.83
CA GLU A 472 -0.33 15.60 -11.94
C GLU A 472 0.03 15.23 -13.39
N GLY A 473 -0.80 15.56 -14.38
CA GLY A 473 -0.58 15.24 -15.79
C GLY A 473 -1.09 13.86 -16.23
N PHE A 474 -1.85 13.14 -15.40
CA PHE A 474 -2.47 11.89 -15.81
C PHE A 474 -3.70 12.15 -16.68
N HIS A 475 -3.75 11.50 -17.84
CA HIS A 475 -4.80 11.62 -18.84
C HIS A 475 -5.91 10.58 -18.66
N GLY A 476 -5.66 9.58 -17.84
CA GLY A 476 -6.59 8.52 -17.50
C GLY A 476 -6.02 7.62 -16.43
N ARG A 477 -6.72 6.54 -16.15
CA ARG A 477 -6.31 5.50 -15.21
C ARG A 477 -6.55 4.12 -15.76
N LEU A 478 -5.62 3.22 -15.53
CA LEU A 478 -5.77 1.78 -15.76
C LEU A 478 -6.21 1.11 -14.45
N TYR A 479 -7.39 0.52 -14.43
CA TYR A 479 -7.91 -0.25 -13.30
C TYR A 479 -7.55 -1.74 -13.45
N VAL A 480 -6.88 -2.32 -12.45
CA VAL A 480 -6.31 -3.68 -12.53
C VAL A 480 -6.81 -4.66 -11.46
N GLY A 481 -7.61 -4.22 -10.50
CA GLY A 481 -8.08 -5.03 -9.38
C GLY A 481 -7.03 -5.16 -8.28
N ALA A 482 -7.01 -6.30 -7.58
CA ALA A 482 -6.05 -6.56 -6.52
C ALA A 482 -4.65 -6.82 -7.10
N LEU A 483 -3.63 -6.25 -6.47
CA LEU A 483 -2.24 -6.46 -6.86
C LEU A 483 -1.64 -7.71 -6.20
N SER A 484 -0.79 -8.40 -6.93
CA SER A 484 -0.06 -9.57 -6.46
C SER A 484 1.44 -9.36 -6.61
N ALA A 485 2.21 -9.66 -5.58
CA ALA A 485 3.65 -9.53 -5.62
C ALA A 485 4.27 -10.43 -6.71
N SER A 486 5.17 -9.85 -7.50
CA SER A 486 6.08 -10.59 -8.37
C SER A 486 7.48 -10.56 -7.74
N PRO A 487 7.99 -11.69 -7.25
CA PRO A 487 9.29 -11.72 -6.60
C PRO A 487 10.42 -11.52 -7.63
N PRO A 488 11.67 -11.34 -7.16
CA PRO A 488 12.87 -11.37 -7.97
C PRO A 488 12.91 -12.52 -8.98
N ALA A 489 13.29 -12.24 -10.23
CA ALA A 489 13.54 -13.31 -11.21
C ALA A 489 14.69 -14.23 -10.74
N LEU A 490 15.67 -13.65 -10.03
CA LEU A 490 16.79 -14.37 -9.42
C LEU A 490 16.72 -14.25 -7.90
N HIS A 491 16.48 -15.37 -7.22
CA HIS A 491 16.47 -15.46 -5.77
C HIS A 491 17.87 -15.70 -5.26
N ARG A 492 18.30 -15.02 -4.20
CA ARG A 492 19.53 -15.40 -3.51
C ARG A 492 19.33 -16.72 -2.78
N LEU A 493 20.27 -17.64 -2.94
CA LEU A 493 20.34 -18.82 -2.10
C LEU A 493 20.59 -18.37 -0.66
N ALA A 494 19.71 -18.78 0.26
CA ALA A 494 19.99 -18.62 1.68
C ALA A 494 21.31 -19.34 2.00
N PRO A 495 22.22 -18.75 2.80
CA PRO A 495 23.39 -19.47 3.25
C PRO A 495 22.95 -20.72 4.01
N THR A 496 23.43 -21.89 3.60
CA THR A 496 23.21 -23.15 4.33
C THR A 496 23.64 -22.93 5.78
N PRO A 497 22.78 -23.20 6.79
CA PRO A 497 23.22 -23.14 8.17
C PRO A 497 24.45 -24.04 8.32
N ALA A 498 25.53 -23.50 8.86
CA ALA A 498 26.71 -24.31 9.16
C ALA A 498 26.27 -25.48 10.05
N ALA A 499 26.62 -26.71 9.67
CA ALA A 499 26.36 -27.88 10.48
C ALA A 499 26.92 -27.64 11.89
N PRO A 500 26.17 -27.95 12.96
CA PRO A 500 26.66 -27.76 14.32
C PRO A 500 27.96 -28.55 14.47
N THR A 501 29.06 -27.84 14.70
CA THR A 501 30.34 -28.44 15.08
C THR A 501 30.11 -29.20 16.37
N LEU A 502 30.11 -30.54 16.29
CA LEU A 502 30.11 -31.37 17.48
C LEU A 502 31.34 -31.00 18.32
N PRO A 503 31.18 -30.79 19.64
CA PRO A 503 32.32 -30.53 20.51
C PRO A 503 33.27 -31.73 20.45
N ALA A 504 34.55 -31.46 20.22
CA ALA A 504 35.59 -32.47 20.27
C ALA A 504 35.59 -33.13 21.66
N THR A 505 35.52 -34.46 21.67
CA THR A 505 35.59 -35.32 22.86
C THR A 505 36.97 -35.37 23.46
#